data_AF-A0A535RIH9-F1
#
_entry.id   AF-A0A535RIH9-F1
#
_cell.length_a   1.000
_cell.length_b   1.000
_cell.length_c   1.000
_cell.angle_alpha   90.00
_cell.angle_beta   90.00
_cell.angle_gamma   90.00
#
_symmetry.space_group_name_H-M   'P 1'
#
loop_
_entity.id
_entity.type
_entity.pdbx_description
1 polymer ?
#
loop_
_entity_poly.entity_id
_entity_poly.type
_entity_poly.pdbx_seq_one_letter_code
_entity_poly.pdbx_strand_id
1 'polypeptide(L)' 'NAIIHQPQAAILAVGRIAERVVPINGQPAVQPMMVLTLSCDHRAVDGVRGAEVLDTISSYIEEPLGLLG' A
#
# COMPACT_ATOMS: atom_id res chain seq x y z
N ASN A 1 1.52 -13.96 5.58
CA ASN A 1 0.28 -13.16 5.44
C ASN A 1 -0.14 -12.66 6.79
N ALA A 2 -0.45 -11.37 6.90
CA ALA A 2 -0.98 -10.78 8.12
C ALA A 2 -2.42 -11.26 8.35
N ILE A 3 -2.73 -11.66 9.58
CA ILE A 3 -4.04 -12.15 10.01
C ILE A 3 -4.74 -11.01 10.74
N ILE A 4 -5.99 -10.74 10.38
CA ILE A 4 -6.81 -9.72 11.02
C ILE A 4 -7.18 -10.19 12.44
N HIS A 5 -6.97 -9.34 13.45
CA HIS A 5 -7.39 -9.63 14.81
C HIS A 5 -8.70 -8.90 15.12
N GLN A 6 -9.79 -9.64 15.37
CA GLN A 6 -11.07 -9.03 15.71
C GLN A 6 -10.94 -8.19 17.01
N PRO A 7 -11.59 -7.02 17.11
CA PRO A 7 -12.61 -6.45 16.21
C PRO A 7 -12.07 -5.56 15.06
N GLN A 8 -10.79 -5.65 14.68
CA GLN A 8 -10.24 -4.86 13.58
C GLN A 8 -10.83 -5.27 12.22
N ALA A 9 -11.07 -4.30 11.33
CA ALA A 9 -11.60 -4.56 9.99
C ALA A 9 -10.52 -4.93 8.96
N ALA A 10 -9.27 -4.51 9.19
CA ALA A 10 -8.16 -4.77 8.29
C ALA A 10 -6.81 -4.72 9.01
N ILE A 11 -5.78 -5.30 8.38
CA ILE A 11 -4.37 -5.20 8.81
C ILE A 11 -3.49 -4.97 7.57
N LEU A 12 -2.57 -4.01 7.68
CA LEU A 12 -1.58 -3.69 6.64
C LEU A 12 -0.26 -4.38 6.97
N ALA A 13 0.23 -5.22 6.07
CA ALA A 13 1.58 -5.76 6.11
C ALA A 13 2.49 -4.94 5.20
N VAL A 14 3.65 -4.55 5.74
CA VAL A 14 4.68 -3.79 5.03
C VAL A 14 5.86 -4.70 4.75
N GLY A 15 6.18 -4.88 3.47
CA GLY A 15 7.35 -5.63 3.03
C GLY A 15 8.64 -4.81 3.18
N ARG A 16 9.79 -5.50 3.17
CA ARG A 16 11.09 -4.82 3.13
C ARG A 16 11.22 -3.96 1.87
N ILE A 17 11.96 -2.87 1.98
CA ILE A 17 12.41 -2.09 0.82
C ILE A 17 13.48 -2.91 0.08
N ALA A 18 13.36 -2.99 -1.24
CA ALA A 18 14.34 -3.63 -2.11
C ALA A 18 14.36 -2.97 -3.49
N GLU A 19 15.52 -2.98 -4.13
CA GLU A 19 15.68 -2.47 -5.50
C GLU A 19 14.85 -3.28 -6.50
N ARG A 20 14.10 -2.57 -7.35
CA ARG A 20 13.33 -3.16 -8.46
C ARG A 20 13.48 -2.32 -9.71
N VAL A 21 13.47 -2.98 -10.88
CA VAL A 21 13.37 -2.29 -12.17
C VAL A 21 11.91 -1.93 -12.42
N VAL A 22 11.62 -0.64 -12.55
CA VAL A 22 10.29 -0.08 -12.78
C VAL A 22 10.36 0.98 -13.90
N PRO A 23 9.28 1.19 -14.67
CA PRO A 23 9.25 2.25 -15.67
C PRO A 23 9.08 3.62 -15.00
N ILE A 24 9.92 4.58 -15.37
CA ILE A 24 9.77 6.00 -15.02
C ILE A 24 9.75 6.78 -16.34
N ASN A 25 8.66 7.47 -16.63
CA ASN A 25 8.43 8.17 -17.91
C ASN A 25 8.66 7.27 -19.14
N GLY A 26 8.25 6.01 -19.05
CA GLY A 26 8.38 5.02 -20.13
C GLY A 26 9.79 4.41 -20.31
N GLN A 27 10.76 4.76 -19.45
CA GLN A 27 12.11 4.19 -19.48
C GLN A 27 12.36 3.31 -18.25
N PRO A 28 13.07 2.17 -18.38
CA PRO A 28 13.40 1.33 -17.23
C PRO A 28 14.39 2.04 -16.29
N ALA A 29 14.07 2.09 -15.01
CA ALA A 29 14.93 2.64 -13.95
C ALA A 29 14.93 1.70 -12.74
N VAL A 30 16.03 1.70 -11.98
CA VAL A 30 16.11 0.99 -10.69
C VAL A 30 15.62 1.93 -9.60
N GLN A 31 14.65 1.50 -8.80
CA GLN A 31 14.09 2.27 -7.69
C GLN A 31 13.98 1.41 -6.41
N PRO A 32 14.15 2.02 -5.22
CA PRO A 32 13.84 1.36 -3.96
C PRO A 32 12.33 1.24 -3.81
N MET A 33 11.81 0.02 -3.86
CA MET A 33 10.37 -0.26 -3.78
C MET A 33 10.02 -1.06 -2.53
N MET A 34 8.85 -0.81 -1.94
CA MET A 34 8.24 -1.68 -0.94
C MET A 34 6.94 -2.31 -1.46
N VAL A 35 6.53 -3.43 -0.85
CA VAL A 35 5.23 -4.03 -1.12
C VAL A 35 4.32 -3.79 0.07
N LEU A 36 3.13 -3.28 -0.21
CA LEU A 36 2.04 -3.16 0.76
C LEU A 36 1.03 -4.27 0.50
N THR A 37 0.58 -4.94 1.56
CA THR A 37 -0.49 -5.95 1.47
C THR A 37 -1.53 -5.67 2.52
N LEU A 38 -2.78 -5.45 2.08
CA LEU A 38 -3.92 -5.24 2.97
C LEU A 38 -4.73 -6.53 3.07
N SER A 39 -4.80 -7.10 4.27
CA SER A 39 -5.78 -8.14 4.60
C SER A 39 -7.00 -7.44 5.19
N CYS A 40 -8.20 -7.66 4.64
CA CYS A 40 -9.45 -7.06 5.15
C CYS A 40 -10.57 -8.09 5.32
N ASP A 41 -11.47 -7.84 6.27
CA ASP A 41 -12.70 -8.61 6.44
C ASP A 41 -13.69 -8.14 5.38
N HIS A 42 -13.96 -9.00 4.39
CA HIS A 42 -14.80 -8.64 3.24
C HIS A 42 -16.25 -8.29 3.63
N ARG A 43 -16.69 -8.66 4.84
CA ARG A 43 -18.01 -8.25 5.36
C ARG A 43 -18.06 -6.76 5.70
N ALA A 44 -16.91 -6.17 6.02
CA ALA A 44 -16.77 -4.78 6.42
C ALA A 44 -16.17 -3.90 5.30
N VAL A 45 -15.30 -4.46 4.45
CA VAL A 45 -14.56 -3.74 3.41
C VAL A 45 -14.67 -4.49 2.09
N ASP A 46 -15.17 -3.84 1.03
CA ASP A 46 -15.14 -4.41 -0.32
C ASP A 46 -13.78 -4.15 -1.02
N GLY A 47 -13.55 -4.82 -2.15
CA GLY A 47 -12.30 -4.72 -2.88
C GLY A 47 -11.98 -3.31 -3.41
N VAL A 48 -13.00 -2.49 -3.72
CA VAL A 48 -12.80 -1.12 -4.22
C VAL A 48 -12.26 -0.25 -3.09
N ARG A 49 -12.93 -0.26 -1.94
CA ARG A 49 -12.48 0.45 -0.74
C ARG A 49 -11.09 -0.01 -0.28
N GLY A 50 -10.81 -1.31 -0.38
CA GLY A 50 -9.48 -1.85 -0.08
C GLY A 50 -8.39 -1.29 -1.00
N ALA A 51 -8.68 -1.14 -2.30
CA ALA A 51 -7.77 -0.55 -3.26
C ALA A 51 -7.56 0.96 -3.02
N GLU A 52 -8.64 1.70 -2.76
CA GLU A 52 -8.59 3.15 -2.44
C GLU A 52 -7.72 3.43 -1.21
N VAL A 53 -7.82 2.59 -0.18
CA VAL A 53 -6.98 2.69 1.03
C VAL A 53 -5.51 2.48 0.69
N LEU A 54 -5.19 1.44 -0.09
CA LEU A 54 -3.81 1.16 -0.50
C LEU A 54 -3.23 2.32 -1.34
N ASP A 55 -4.02 2.85 -2.27
CA ASP A 55 -3.62 3.97 -3.14
C ASP A 55 -3.33 5.24 -2.32
N THR A 56 -4.24 5.59 -1.41
CA THR A 56 -4.09 6.72 -0.48
C THR A 56 -2.82 6.58 0.36
N ILE A 57 -2.57 5.38 0.91
CA ILE A 57 -1.38 5.12 1.71
C ILE A 57 -0.11 5.24 0.85
N SER A 58 -0.08 4.68 -0.37
CA SER A 58 1.07 4.82 -1.25
C SER A 58 1.35 6.29 -1.60
N SER A 59 0.33 7.07 -1.94
CA SER A 59 0.49 8.49 -2.27
C SER A 59 1.10 9.29 -1.12
N TYR A 60 0.66 9.04 0.13
CA TYR A 60 1.24 9.72 1.29
C TYR A 60 2.66 9.27 1.64
N ILE A 61 3.02 8.02 1.32
CA ILE A 61 4.40 7.55 1.50
C ILE A 61 5.33 8.18 0.45
N GLU A 62 4.86 8.32 -0.79
CA GLU A 62 5.61 8.91 -1.89
C GLU A 62 5.72 10.44 -1.77
N GLU A 63 4.67 11.11 -1.29
CA GLU A 63 4.63 12.56 -1.08
C GLU A 63 4.11 12.93 0.33
N PRO A 64 4.95 12.83 1.38
CA PRO A 64 4.54 13.02 2.77
C PRO A 64 4.00 14.43 3.09
N LEU A 65 4.39 15.43 2.30
CA LEU A 65 3.94 16.81 2.48
C LEU A 65 2.44 16.97 2.18
N GLY A 66 1.84 16.04 1.42
CA GLY A 66 0.39 16.01 1.16
C GLY A 66 -0.47 15.76 2.40
N LEU A 67 0.13 15.35 3.53
CA LEU A 67 -0.57 15.19 4.82
C LEU A 67 -0.72 16.49 5.62
N LEU A 68 0.01 17.55 5.26
CA LEU A 68 0.08 18.81 6.02
C LEU A 68 -0.88 19.91 5.49
N GLY A 69 -1.70 19.59 4.48
CA GLY A 69 -2.64 20.51 3.81
C GLY A 69 -4.09 20.27 4.18
#